data_AF-A0A919M083-F1
#
_entry.id   AF-A0A919M083-F1
#
_cell.length_a   1.000
_cell.length_b   1.000
_cell.length_c   1.000
_cell.angle_alpha   90.00
_cell.angle_beta   90.00
_cell.angle_gamma   90.00
#
_symmetry.space_group_name_H-M   'P 1'
#
loop_
_entity.id
_entity.type
_entity.pdbx_description
1 polymer ?
#
loop_
_entity_poly.entity_id
_entity_poly.type
_entity_poly.pdbx_seq_one_letter_code
_entity_poly.pdbx_strand_id
1 'polypeptide(L)'
;MAAVRQPGKTFATMDHNVSTQTKDINASGEMARIQMQELIKNCKEFGVELYDLNHPYQGIVHVMGPEQGVTLPGMTIVCGDSHTATHGAFGALAFGIGTSEVEHVLATQTLKQGRAKTMKIEVQAKRRRALPPKISCWPSLVKPVAPAAPAMWLSSAAKRSAI
;
A
#
# COMPACT_ATOMS: atom_id res chain seq x y z
N MET A 1 17.54 14.49 -13.23
CA MET A 1 16.89 13.51 -12.32
C MET A 1 16.63 12.23 -13.10
N ALA A 2 16.68 11.07 -12.46
CA ALA A 2 16.30 9.81 -13.12
C ALA A 2 14.80 9.82 -13.42
N ALA A 3 14.40 9.34 -14.60
CA ALA A 3 12.99 9.23 -14.96
C ALA A 3 12.28 8.17 -14.09
N VAL A 4 10.99 8.36 -13.81
CA VAL A 4 10.16 7.32 -13.20
C VAL A 4 10.04 6.16 -14.20
N ARG A 5 10.48 4.97 -13.80
CA ARG A 5 10.64 3.82 -14.70
C ARG A 5 9.31 3.27 -15.22
N GLN A 6 8.24 3.34 -14.44
CA GLN A 6 6.89 2.89 -14.82
C GLN A 6 5.83 3.87 -14.31
N PRO A 7 5.61 5.01 -15.01
CA PRO A 7 4.62 5.99 -14.58
C PRO A 7 3.20 5.42 -14.53
N GLY A 8 2.82 4.55 -15.48
CA GLY A 8 1.51 3.86 -15.48
C GLY A 8 1.29 2.81 -14.39
N LYS A 9 2.28 2.59 -13.51
CA LYS A 9 2.16 1.78 -12.29
C LYS A 9 2.32 2.62 -11.01
N THR A 10 2.36 3.94 -11.15
CA THR A 10 2.62 4.89 -10.08
C THR A 10 1.45 5.86 -10.00
N PHE A 11 0.86 5.99 -8.82
CA PHE A 11 -0.29 6.85 -8.57
C PHE A 11 -0.01 7.70 -7.34
N ALA A 12 -0.52 8.93 -7.33
CA ALA A 12 -0.41 9.84 -6.20
C ALA A 12 -1.78 10.38 -5.80
N THR A 13 -1.99 10.67 -4.52
CA THR A 13 -3.18 11.35 -3.99
C THR A 13 -2.76 12.34 -2.92
N MET A 14 -3.58 13.35 -2.67
CA MET A 14 -3.42 14.26 -1.54
C MET A 14 -4.43 13.91 -0.46
N ASP A 15 -4.00 13.32 0.64
CA ASP A 15 -4.90 12.90 1.72
C ASP A 15 -4.43 13.27 3.13
N HIS A 16 -3.14 13.54 3.32
CA HIS A 16 -2.56 13.84 4.64
C HIS A 16 -2.53 15.34 4.99
N ASN A 17 -2.41 16.20 3.98
CA ASN A 17 -2.15 17.63 4.15
C ASN A 17 -3.34 18.52 3.78
N VAL A 18 -4.47 17.89 3.47
CA VAL A 18 -5.67 18.57 2.97
C VAL A 18 -6.47 19.17 4.12
N SER A 19 -7.05 20.35 3.91
CA SER A 19 -7.93 20.96 4.90
C SER A 19 -9.19 20.12 5.11
N THR A 20 -9.59 19.95 6.36
CA THR A 20 -10.83 19.24 6.71
C THR A 20 -12.09 20.09 6.51
N GLN A 21 -11.92 21.38 6.20
CA GLN A 21 -13.03 22.33 6.04
C GLN A 21 -13.30 22.69 4.58
N THR A 22 -12.27 22.74 3.74
CA THR A 22 -12.39 23.19 2.34
C THR A 22 -11.43 22.42 1.44
N LYS A 23 -11.69 22.41 0.13
CA LYS A 23 -10.79 21.88 -0.90
C LYS A 23 -9.82 22.92 -1.45
N ASP A 24 -9.63 24.04 -0.75
CA ASP A 24 -8.67 25.08 -1.15
C ASP A 24 -7.28 24.78 -0.59
N ILE A 25 -6.29 24.68 -1.48
CA ILE A 25 -4.88 24.48 -1.12
C ILE A 25 -4.35 25.60 -0.22
N ASN A 26 -4.87 26.84 -0.40
CA ASN A 26 -4.46 28.01 0.37
C ASN A 26 -5.07 28.04 1.78
N ALA A 27 -6.09 27.22 2.04
CA ALA A 27 -6.67 27.07 3.38
C ALA A 27 -5.84 26.13 4.27
N SER A 28 -4.78 25.51 3.74
CA SER A 28 -3.86 24.65 4.49
C SER A 28 -2.66 25.46 5.00
N GLY A 29 -2.00 24.97 6.06
CA GLY A 29 -0.78 25.61 6.58
C GLY A 29 0.33 25.69 5.51
N GLU A 30 1.25 26.64 5.67
CA GLU A 30 2.27 26.94 4.66
C GLU A 30 3.07 25.72 4.18
N MET A 31 3.51 24.86 5.12
CA MET A 31 4.23 23.64 4.78
C MET A 31 3.37 22.65 3.99
N ALA A 32 2.10 22.48 4.36
CA ALA A 32 1.16 21.61 3.66
C ALA A 32 0.91 22.13 2.23
N ARG A 33 0.77 23.44 2.06
CA ARG A 33 0.63 24.12 0.77
C ARG A 33 1.85 23.84 -0.13
N ILE A 34 3.07 24.04 0.39
CA ILE A 34 4.31 23.76 -0.34
C ILE A 34 4.39 22.30 -0.77
N GLN A 35 4.09 21.36 0.14
CA GLN A 35 4.13 19.92 -0.16
C GLN A 35 3.13 19.52 -1.25
N MET A 36 1.91 20.04 -1.20
CA MET A 36 0.90 19.78 -2.22
C MET A 36 1.28 20.39 -3.57
N GLN A 37 1.83 21.61 -3.59
CA GLN A 37 2.30 22.25 -4.83
C GLN A 37 3.46 21.49 -5.48
N GLU A 38 4.43 21.03 -4.67
CA GLU A 38 5.56 20.26 -5.19
C GLU A 38 5.09 18.88 -5.69
N LEU A 39 4.10 18.25 -5.04
CA LEU A 39 3.49 17.03 -5.54
C LEU A 39 2.84 17.22 -6.92
N ILE A 40 2.05 18.30 -7.10
CA ILE A 40 1.42 18.63 -8.40
C ILE A 40 2.49 18.78 -9.48
N LYS A 41 3.52 19.57 -9.19
CA LYS A 41 4.62 19.84 -10.11
C LYS A 41 5.35 18.55 -10.49
N ASN A 42 5.73 17.73 -9.52
CA ASN A 42 6.44 16.47 -9.74
C ASN A 42 5.60 15.47 -10.54
N CYS A 43 4.34 15.28 -10.17
CA CYS A 43 3.45 14.37 -10.91
C CYS A 43 3.31 14.79 -12.37
N LYS A 44 3.16 16.08 -12.64
CA LYS A 44 3.11 16.63 -14.00
C LYS A 44 4.44 16.43 -14.75
N GLU A 45 5.57 16.69 -14.10
CA GLU A 45 6.90 16.56 -14.70
C GLU A 45 7.23 15.10 -15.08
N PHE A 46 6.87 14.14 -14.21
CA PHE A 46 7.20 12.72 -14.40
C PHE A 46 6.08 11.90 -15.05
N GLY A 47 4.95 12.51 -15.40
CA GLY A 47 3.80 11.82 -16.00
C GLY A 47 3.13 10.80 -15.06
N VAL A 48 3.15 11.08 -13.76
CA VAL A 48 2.49 10.27 -12.73
C VAL A 48 1.05 10.76 -12.55
N GLU A 49 0.10 9.83 -12.55
CA GLU A 49 -1.31 10.17 -12.35
C GLU A 49 -1.55 10.65 -10.91
N LEU A 50 -2.18 11.83 -10.79
CA LEU A 50 -2.43 12.50 -9.53
C LEU A 50 -3.94 12.69 -9.31
N TYR A 51 -4.43 12.10 -8.23
CA TYR A 51 -5.76 12.34 -7.67
C TYR A 51 -5.68 13.59 -6.80
N ASP A 52 -5.69 14.77 -7.45
CA ASP A 52 -5.56 16.07 -6.78
C ASP A 52 -6.81 16.45 -5.95
N LEU A 53 -6.76 17.58 -5.24
CA LEU A 53 -7.86 18.08 -4.38
C LEU A 53 -9.23 18.16 -5.07
N ASN A 54 -9.26 18.43 -6.37
CA ASN A 54 -10.47 18.63 -7.15
C ASN A 54 -10.89 17.38 -7.93
N HIS A 55 -10.06 16.35 -7.93
CA HIS A 55 -10.35 15.09 -8.60
C HIS A 55 -11.55 14.39 -7.93
N PRO A 56 -12.52 13.86 -8.71
CA PRO A 56 -13.73 13.25 -8.16
C PRO A 56 -13.45 11.99 -7.32
N TYR A 57 -12.33 11.32 -7.59
CA TYR A 57 -11.89 10.11 -6.89
C TYR A 57 -10.77 10.37 -5.89
N GLN A 58 -10.49 11.63 -5.54
CA GLN A 58 -9.54 11.94 -4.47
C GLN A 58 -10.04 11.37 -3.14
N GLY A 59 -9.12 10.79 -2.37
CA GLY A 59 -9.41 10.21 -1.06
C GLY A 59 -8.16 9.65 -0.41
N ILE A 60 -8.37 9.03 0.76
CA ILE A 60 -7.32 8.34 1.51
C ILE A 60 -6.70 7.25 0.63
N VAL A 61 -5.38 7.24 0.50
CA VAL A 61 -4.64 6.41 -0.47
C VAL A 61 -5.03 4.92 -0.42
N HIS A 62 -5.23 4.39 0.80
CA HIS A 62 -5.57 2.98 1.01
C HIS A 62 -7.07 2.66 0.84
N VAL A 63 -7.93 3.68 0.71
CA VAL A 63 -9.35 3.53 0.37
C VAL A 63 -9.54 3.71 -1.13
N MET A 64 -8.97 4.78 -1.69
CA MET A 64 -9.02 5.09 -3.11
C MET A 64 -8.40 3.97 -3.95
N GLY A 65 -7.24 3.43 -3.54
CA GLY A 65 -6.53 2.42 -4.33
C GLY A 65 -7.38 1.20 -4.70
N PRO A 66 -8.06 0.55 -3.75
CA PRO A 66 -9.01 -0.52 -4.08
C PRO A 66 -10.25 -0.06 -4.85
N GLU A 67 -10.83 1.11 -4.53
CA GLU A 67 -12.02 1.62 -5.22
C GLU A 67 -11.79 1.92 -6.70
N GLN A 68 -10.58 2.39 -7.05
CA GLN A 68 -10.19 2.73 -8.42
C GLN A 68 -9.56 1.55 -9.18
N GLY A 69 -9.52 0.35 -8.58
CA GLY A 69 -8.93 -0.83 -9.22
C GLY A 69 -7.40 -0.80 -9.33
N VAL A 70 -6.74 0.12 -8.63
CA VAL A 70 -5.26 0.16 -8.49
C VAL A 70 -4.77 -1.04 -7.67
N THR A 71 -5.62 -1.56 -6.78
CA THR A 71 -5.32 -2.74 -5.96
C THR A 71 -6.03 -3.97 -6.49
N LEU A 72 -5.26 -4.94 -7.00
CA LEU A 72 -5.78 -6.22 -7.47
C LEU A 72 -5.06 -7.40 -6.79
N PRO A 73 -5.71 -8.57 -6.69
CA PRO A 73 -5.10 -9.78 -6.14
C PRO A 73 -3.80 -10.16 -6.87
N GLY A 74 -2.79 -10.60 -6.12
CA GLY A 74 -1.50 -11.04 -6.66
C GLY A 74 -0.50 -9.92 -6.97
N MET A 75 -0.87 -8.64 -6.74
CA MET A 75 0.06 -7.52 -6.88
C MET A 75 1.04 -7.42 -5.70
N THR A 76 2.20 -6.85 -5.96
CA THR A 76 3.10 -6.31 -4.94
C THR A 76 2.91 -4.80 -4.90
N ILE A 77 2.49 -4.25 -3.77
CA ILE A 77 2.19 -2.81 -3.63
C ILE A 77 3.05 -2.22 -2.52
N VAL A 78 3.75 -1.14 -2.84
CA VAL A 78 4.52 -0.38 -1.86
C VAL A 78 4.09 1.08 -1.93
N CYS A 79 4.06 1.74 -0.78
CA CYS A 79 3.74 3.16 -0.67
C CYS A 79 4.55 3.78 0.47
N GLY A 80 4.80 5.08 0.40
CA GLY A 80 5.43 5.86 1.47
C GLY A 80 4.56 6.03 2.72
N ASP A 81 3.67 5.08 3.01
CA ASP A 81 2.72 5.08 4.13
C ASP A 81 2.80 3.76 4.91
N SER A 82 2.74 3.84 6.24
CA SER A 82 2.86 2.67 7.13
C SER A 82 1.66 1.72 7.09
N HIS A 83 0.47 2.19 6.67
CA HIS A 83 -0.78 1.44 6.61
C HIS A 83 -1.01 0.72 5.28
N THR A 84 0.00 0.70 4.41
CA THR A 84 -0.02 0.00 3.10
C THR A 84 -0.40 -1.48 3.21
N ALA A 85 -0.22 -2.11 4.37
CA ALA A 85 -0.70 -3.47 4.62
C ALA A 85 -2.22 -3.64 4.42
N THR A 86 -3.00 -2.56 4.44
CA THR A 86 -4.45 -2.55 4.16
C THR A 86 -4.80 -3.22 2.83
N HIS A 87 -3.97 -3.04 1.80
CA HIS A 87 -4.16 -3.66 0.48
C HIS A 87 -4.08 -5.20 0.52
N GLY A 88 -3.48 -5.77 1.57
CA GLY A 88 -3.46 -7.22 1.80
C GLY A 88 -4.85 -7.85 1.96
N ALA A 89 -5.86 -7.07 2.36
CA ALA A 89 -7.26 -7.53 2.38
C ALA A 89 -7.78 -7.96 1.00
N PHE A 90 -7.15 -7.48 -0.08
CA PHE A 90 -7.47 -7.82 -1.47
C PHE A 90 -6.54 -8.88 -2.05
N GLY A 91 -5.73 -9.55 -1.22
CA GLY A 91 -4.79 -10.59 -1.68
C GLY A 91 -3.52 -10.04 -2.36
N ALA A 92 -3.15 -8.80 -2.08
CA ALA A 92 -1.89 -8.20 -2.50
C ALA A 92 -0.79 -8.40 -1.43
N LEU A 93 0.47 -8.53 -1.85
CA LEU A 93 1.62 -8.40 -0.95
C LEU A 93 1.95 -6.91 -0.80
N ALA A 94 1.53 -6.30 0.30
CA ALA A 94 1.59 -4.85 0.44
C ALA A 94 2.23 -4.40 1.76
N PHE A 95 3.15 -3.43 1.69
CA PHE A 95 3.89 -2.93 2.85
C PHE A 95 4.43 -1.51 2.63
N GLY A 96 4.56 -0.75 3.73
CA GLY A 96 5.07 0.60 3.70
C GLY A 96 6.58 0.64 3.53
N ILE A 97 7.09 1.67 2.88
CA ILE A 97 8.52 1.87 2.61
C ILE A 97 8.94 3.32 2.91
N GLY A 98 10.22 3.54 3.19
CA GLY A 98 10.76 4.88 3.45
C GLY A 98 10.99 5.71 2.19
N THR A 99 11.21 7.01 2.33
CA THR A 99 11.42 7.94 1.19
C THR A 99 12.55 7.49 0.25
N SER A 100 13.69 7.04 0.79
CA SER A 100 14.79 6.54 -0.04
C SER A 100 14.44 5.26 -0.81
N GLU A 101 13.59 4.41 -0.24
CA GLU A 101 13.08 3.23 -0.92
C GLU A 101 12.05 3.59 -1.99
N VAL A 102 11.21 4.61 -1.75
CA VAL A 102 10.29 5.14 -2.76
C VAL A 102 11.07 5.64 -3.96
N GLU A 103 12.10 6.46 -3.75
CA GLU A 103 12.99 6.92 -4.83
C GLU A 103 13.60 5.73 -5.61
N HIS A 104 14.09 4.72 -4.89
CA HIS A 104 14.65 3.51 -5.50
C HIS A 104 13.62 2.73 -6.32
N VAL A 105 12.39 2.57 -5.84
CA VAL A 105 11.30 1.89 -6.54
C VAL A 105 10.86 2.69 -7.76
N LEU A 106 10.75 4.02 -7.66
CA LEU A 106 10.45 4.88 -8.80
C LEU A 106 11.50 4.74 -9.90
N ALA A 107 12.79 4.66 -9.54
CA ALA A 107 13.89 4.52 -10.48
C ALA A 107 14.04 3.09 -11.05
N THR A 108 13.78 2.04 -10.27
CA THR A 108 14.16 0.67 -10.63
C THR A 108 13.00 -0.32 -10.76
N GLN A 109 11.87 -0.04 -10.11
CA GLN A 109 10.76 -1.00 -9.92
C GLN A 109 11.19 -2.29 -9.23
N THR A 110 12.24 -2.20 -8.41
CA THR A 110 12.74 -3.29 -7.59
C THR A 110 12.93 -2.78 -6.18
N LEU A 111 12.92 -3.70 -5.21
CA LEU A 111 13.23 -3.39 -3.83
C LEU A 111 13.86 -4.62 -3.18
N LYS A 112 14.99 -4.42 -2.51
CA LYS A 112 15.64 -5.48 -1.75
C LYS A 112 14.88 -5.68 -0.44
N GLN A 113 14.25 -6.84 -0.28
CA GLN A 113 13.53 -7.20 0.93
C GLN A 113 13.96 -8.58 1.45
N GLY A 114 14.03 -8.70 2.77
CA GLY A 114 14.17 -9.99 3.43
C GLY A 114 12.87 -10.78 3.33
N ARG A 115 12.95 -12.11 3.25
CA ARG A 115 11.74 -12.94 3.27
C ARG A 115 11.05 -12.84 4.64
N ALA A 116 9.87 -12.25 4.68
CA ALA A 116 9.05 -12.20 5.88
C ALA A 116 8.61 -13.62 6.31
N LYS A 117 8.52 -13.85 7.63
CA LYS A 117 7.91 -15.06 8.17
C LYS A 117 6.39 -14.97 8.01
N THR A 118 5.76 -16.11 7.75
CA THR A 118 4.30 -16.19 7.66
C THR A 118 3.71 -16.62 9.00
N MET A 119 2.68 -15.91 9.46
CA MET A 119 1.84 -16.30 10.59
C MET A 119 0.44 -16.59 10.09
N LYS A 120 -0.07 -17.80 10.34
CA LYS A 120 -1.45 -18.16 9.99
C LYS A 120 -2.37 -17.74 11.14
N ILE A 121 -3.39 -16.99 10.80
CA ILE A 121 -4.47 -16.61 11.72
C ILE A 121 -5.76 -17.24 11.21
N GLU A 122 -6.42 -18.04 12.05
CA GLU A 122 -7.73 -18.62 11.74
C GLU A 122 -8.82 -17.99 12.61
N VAL A 123 -9.84 -17.44 11.96
CA VAL A 123 -11.02 -16.89 12.64
C VAL A 123 -12.20 -17.84 12.42
N GLN A 124 -12.49 -18.68 13.42
CA GLN A 124 -13.50 -19.74 13.33
C GLN A 124 -14.91 -19.32 13.83
N ALA A 125 -15.02 -18.16 14.48
CA ALA A 125 -16.29 -17.71 15.06
C ALA A 125 -17.17 -16.95 14.05
N LYS A 126 -18.49 -17.13 14.12
CA LYS A 126 -19.45 -16.30 13.39
C LYS A 126 -19.46 -14.89 13.95
N ARG A 127 -19.32 -13.88 13.08
CA ARG A 127 -19.40 -12.47 13.45
C ARG A 127 -20.78 -12.19 14.09
N ARG A 128 -20.81 -11.62 15.29
CA ARG A 128 -22.06 -11.10 15.86
C ARG A 128 -22.51 -9.89 15.04
N ARG A 129 -23.75 -9.90 14.54
CA ARG A 129 -24.29 -8.90 13.60
C ARG A 129 -24.17 -7.45 14.09
N ALA A 130 -24.17 -7.23 15.41
CA ALA A 130 -24.04 -5.92 16.03
C ALA A 130 -22.60 -5.40 16.14
N LEU A 131 -21.58 -6.22 15.87
CA LEU A 131 -20.18 -5.80 16.02
C LEU A 131 -19.56 -5.39 14.68
N PRO A 132 -19.00 -4.17 14.56
CA PRO A 132 -18.27 -3.76 13.37
C PRO A 132 -17.01 -4.61 13.14
N PRO A 133 -16.54 -4.75 11.88
CA PRO A 133 -15.34 -5.53 11.53
C PRO A 133 -14.10 -5.15 12.34
N LYS A 134 -13.96 -3.87 12.71
CA LYS A 134 -12.88 -3.34 13.55
C LYS A 134 -12.79 -4.03 14.92
N ILE A 135 -13.88 -4.59 15.44
CA ILE A 135 -13.87 -5.34 16.71
C ILE A 135 -13.35 -6.76 16.50
N SER A 136 -13.58 -7.36 15.32
CA SER A 136 -13.17 -8.75 15.04
C SER A 136 -11.66 -8.97 14.92
N CYS A 137 -10.87 -7.90 14.74
CA CYS A 137 -9.40 -7.96 14.74
C CYS A 137 -8.77 -7.75 16.12
N TRP A 138 -9.57 -7.64 17.19
CA TRP A 138 -9.01 -7.54 18.54
C TRP A 138 -8.31 -8.84 18.93
N PRO A 139 -7.11 -8.77 19.55
CA PRO A 139 -6.33 -9.96 19.91
C PRO A 139 -7.09 -10.99 20.76
N SER A 140 -8.05 -10.55 21.57
CA SER A 140 -8.90 -11.44 22.38
C SER A 140 -9.82 -12.36 21.57
N LEU A 141 -10.07 -12.04 20.29
CA LEU A 141 -10.91 -12.80 19.37
C LEU A 141 -10.10 -13.55 18.30
N VAL A 142 -8.78 -13.40 18.30
CA VAL A 142 -7.88 -13.92 17.28
C VAL A 142 -6.89 -14.90 17.93
N LYS A 143 -7.01 -16.19 17.60
CA LYS A 143 -6.05 -17.19 18.06
C LYS A 143 -4.96 -17.38 17.00
N PRO A 144 -3.67 -17.09 17.29
CA PRO A 144 -2.60 -17.47 16.38
C PRO A 144 -2.57 -18.98 16.24
N VAL A 145 -2.54 -19.48 15.02
CA VAL A 145 -2.24 -20.89 14.76
C VAL A 145 -0.72 -21.00 14.76
N ALA A 146 -0.18 -22.02 15.45
CA ALA A 146 1.25 -22.32 15.37
C ALA A 146 1.70 -22.31 13.90
N PRO A 147 2.92 -21.82 13.59
CA PRO A 147 3.40 -21.84 12.21
C PRO A 147 3.20 -23.25 11.67
N ALA A 148 2.52 -23.36 10.53
CA ALA A 148 2.38 -24.65 9.88
C ALA A 148 3.78 -25.25 9.77
N ALA A 149 3.98 -26.46 10.30
CA ALA A 149 5.18 -27.22 10.01
C ALA A 149 5.40 -27.14 8.49
N PRO A 150 6.64 -26.90 8.02
CA PRO A 150 6.89 -26.82 6.58
C PRO A 150 6.25 -28.06 5.98
N ALA A 151 5.26 -27.86 5.10
CA ALA A 151 4.63 -28.97 4.41
C ALA A 151 5.77 -29.79 3.85
N MET A 152 5.90 -31.01 4.36
CA MET A 152 6.87 -31.99 3.92
C MET A 152 6.45 -32.35 2.50
N TRP A 153 6.86 -31.50 1.54
CA TRP A 153 6.79 -31.83 0.13
C TRP A 153 7.77 -32.98 -0.05
N LEU A 154 7.21 -34.20 0.00
CA LEU A 154 7.86 -35.41 -0.46
C LEU A 154 8.38 -35.17 -1.88
N SER A 155 9.69 -34.99 -1.96
CA SER A 155 10.61 -35.33 -3.05
C SER A 155 9.98 -35.74 -4.38
N SER A 156 10.23 -34.95 -5.43
CA SER A 156 11.01 -35.44 -6.58
C SER A 156 11.55 -34.26 -7.41
N ALA A 157 12.86 -34.31 -7.71
CA ALA A 157 13.61 -33.65 -8.81
C ALA A 157 13.39 -32.13 -9.05
N ALA A 158 14.40 -31.26 -9.14
CA ALA A 158 15.77 -31.45 -9.56
C ALA A 158 16.66 -30.34 -8.96
N LYS A 159 17.88 -30.72 -8.58
CA LYS A 159 19.01 -29.81 -8.42
C LYS A 159 19.28 -29.10 -9.75
N ARG A 160 19.48 -27.78 -9.69
CA ARG A 160 20.38 -26.93 -10.52
C ARG A 160 20.25 -25.53 -9.89
N SER A 161 21.14 -25.09 -9.00
CA SER A 161 22.46 -24.49 -9.30
C SER A 161 22.48 -23.76 -10.65
N ALA A 162 22.44 -22.43 -10.60
CA ALA A 162 23.43 -21.53 -11.22
C ALA A 162 22.88 -20.09 -11.31
N ILE A 163 23.71 -19.15 -10.83
CA ILE A 163 23.76 -17.68 -11.05
C ILE A 163 22.62 -16.84 -10.47
#